data_AF-A0A6J4QN44-F1
#
_entry.id   AF-A0A6J4QN44-F1
#
_cell.length_a   1.000
_cell.length_b   1.000
_cell.length_c   1.000
_cell.angle_alpha   90.00
_cell.angle_beta   90.00
_cell.angle_gamma   90.00
#
_symmetry.space_group_name_H-M   'P 1'
#
loop_
_entity.id
_entity.type
_entity.pdbx_description
1 polymer ?
#
loop_
_entity_poly.entity_id
_entity_poly.type
_entity_poly.pdbx_seq_one_letter_code
_entity_poly.pdbx_strand_id
1 'polypeptide(L)'
;MYQADAATCNACPAKSRCTTSPRGRTLRRSLDETYFDRVRGYQGTEPDEKALRKSRVWVEPLFAEAKEWHGMFRFRRLRKVNGEALLVAAGQNVKRLLTFGGRGPGKATQVAALRPPGPPPTHPIILAAGITVVRKHLAQNVSQQAG
;
A
#
# COMPACT_ATOMS: atom_id res chain seq x y z
N MET A 1 -4.78 -4.88 12.79
CA MET A 1 -4.79 -6.32 13.12
C MET A 1 -6.15 -6.62 13.71
N TYR A 2 -6.89 -7.56 13.12
CA TYR A 2 -8.24 -7.91 13.54
C TYR A 2 -8.21 -9.30 14.17
N GLN A 3 -8.73 -9.41 15.39
CA GLN A 3 -8.79 -10.65 16.15
C GLN A 3 -10.06 -10.63 17.00
N ALA A 4 -10.85 -11.70 16.92
CA ALA A 4 -11.95 -11.92 17.86
C ALA A 4 -11.39 -12.45 19.19
N ASP A 5 -12.13 -12.29 20.28
CA ASP A 5 -11.70 -12.88 21.54
C ASP A 5 -11.60 -14.42 21.41
N ALA A 6 -10.70 -15.00 22.19
CA ALA A 6 -10.40 -16.43 22.08
C ALA A 6 -11.61 -17.29 22.47
N ALA A 7 -12.44 -16.89 23.43
CA ALA A 7 -13.59 -17.67 23.87
C ALA A 7 -14.65 -17.75 22.77
N THR A 8 -15.02 -16.61 22.17
CA THR A 8 -15.95 -16.53 21.04
C THR A 8 -15.40 -17.28 19.82
N CYS A 9 -14.10 -17.15 19.52
CA CYS A 9 -13.51 -17.88 18.42
C CYS A 9 -13.48 -19.41 18.68
N ASN A 10 -13.33 -19.83 19.94
CA ASN A 10 -13.30 -21.24 20.32
C ASN A 10 -14.68 -21.89 20.35
N ALA A 11 -15.73 -21.11 20.66
CA ALA A 11 -17.12 -21.53 20.61
C ALA A 11 -17.69 -21.57 19.18
N CYS A 12 -16.97 -21.03 18.19
CA CYS A 12 -17.43 -20.97 16.81
C CYS A 12 -17.53 -22.38 16.17
N PRO A 13 -18.70 -22.80 15.63
CA PRO A 13 -18.86 -24.11 15.02
C PRO A 13 -18.01 -24.29 13.75
N ALA A 14 -17.65 -23.18 13.08
CA ALA A 14 -16.80 -23.19 11.90
C ALA A 14 -15.29 -23.21 12.23
N LYS A 15 -14.89 -23.24 13.52
CA LYS A 15 -13.49 -23.15 13.93
C LYS A 15 -12.62 -24.22 13.24
N SER A 16 -13.10 -25.46 13.15
CA SER A 16 -12.40 -26.58 12.52
C SER A 16 -11.97 -26.30 11.09
N ARG A 17 -12.74 -25.48 10.35
CA ARG A 17 -12.45 -25.04 8.98
C ARG A 17 -11.70 -23.70 8.90
N CYS A 18 -11.60 -22.96 10.01
CA CYS A 18 -11.13 -21.58 10.06
C CYS A 18 -9.69 -21.46 10.59
N THR A 19 -9.36 -22.14 11.69
CA THR A 19 -8.00 -22.13 12.28
C THR A 19 -7.82 -23.25 13.30
N THR A 20 -6.59 -23.74 13.46
CA THR A 20 -6.19 -24.70 14.50
C THR A 20 -5.68 -24.03 15.79
N SER A 21 -5.51 -22.70 15.78
CA SER A 21 -4.96 -21.95 16.92
C SER A 21 -5.94 -21.90 18.10
N PRO A 22 -5.49 -22.16 19.35
CA PRO A 22 -6.30 -22.00 20.55
C PRO A 22 -6.57 -20.52 20.89
N ARG A 23 -5.76 -19.58 20.37
CA ARG A 23 -5.94 -18.13 20.55
C ARG A 23 -6.88 -17.51 19.50
N GLY A 24 -7.47 -18.34 18.65
CA GLY A 24 -8.31 -17.91 17.54
C GLY A 24 -7.53 -17.42 16.31
N ARG A 25 -8.28 -16.94 15.32
CA ARG A 25 -7.74 -16.48 14.03
C ARG A 25 -7.32 -15.01 14.13
N THR A 26 -6.10 -14.72 13.70
CA THR A 26 -5.61 -13.35 13.52
C THR A 26 -5.64 -12.99 12.04
N LEU A 27 -6.30 -11.89 11.71
CA LEU A 27 -6.30 -11.31 10.38
C LEU A 27 -5.43 -10.05 10.36
N ARG A 28 -4.35 -10.10 9.59
CA ARG A 28 -3.58 -8.91 9.23
C ARG A 28 -4.14 -8.37 7.93
N ARG A 29 -4.76 -7.20 8.01
CA ARG A 29 -5.18 -6.39 6.86
C ARG A 29 -4.47 -5.07 6.95
N SER A 30 -3.96 -4.60 5.83
CA SER A 30 -3.30 -3.30 5.70
C SER A 30 -4.33 -2.17 5.82
N LEU A 31 -3.87 -0.94 6.08
CA LEU A 31 -4.77 0.23 6.05
C LEU A 31 -5.31 0.46 4.63
N ASP A 32 -4.48 0.17 3.62
CA ASP A 32 -4.79 0.33 2.20
C ASP A 32 -5.40 -0.93 1.56
N GLU A 33 -5.97 -1.84 2.35
CA GLU A 33 -6.47 -3.12 1.85
C GLU A 33 -7.54 -2.93 0.77
N THR A 34 -8.40 -1.92 0.92
CA THR A 34 -9.44 -1.60 -0.07
C THR A 34 -8.85 -1.19 -1.42
N TYR A 35 -7.69 -0.52 -1.41
CA TYR A 35 -6.94 -0.21 -2.61
C TYR A 35 -6.35 -1.47 -3.23
N PHE A 36 -5.75 -2.35 -2.41
CA PHE A 36 -5.23 -3.63 -2.90
C PHE A 36 -6.32 -4.54 -3.49
N ASP A 37 -7.50 -4.60 -2.86
CA ASP A 37 -8.63 -5.38 -3.36
C ASP A 37 -9.13 -4.83 -4.71
N ARG A 38 -9.15 -3.50 -4.88
CA ARG A 38 -9.43 -2.87 -6.17
C ARG A 38 -8.39 -3.25 -7.23
N VAL A 39 -7.10 -3.18 -6.89
CA VAL A 39 -6.01 -3.56 -7.80
C VAL A 39 -6.10 -5.03 -8.20
N ARG A 40 -6.42 -5.92 -7.25
CA ARG A 40 -6.66 -7.35 -7.53
C ARG A 40 -7.84 -7.56 -8.47
N GLY A 41 -8.89 -6.74 -8.36
CA GLY A 41 -10.03 -6.77 -9.28
C GLY A 41 -9.67 -6.44 -10.73
N TYR A 42 -8.57 -5.74 -11.00
CA TYR A 42 -8.09 -5.47 -12.36
C TYR A 42 -7.23 -6.61 -12.94
N GLN A 43 -6.81 -7.58 -12.12
CA GLN A 43 -5.91 -8.63 -12.57
C GLN A 43 -6.54 -9.47 -13.69
N GLY A 44 -5.81 -9.65 -14.79
CA GLY A 44 -6.28 -10.41 -15.95
C GLY A 44 -7.25 -9.65 -16.85
N THR A 45 -7.45 -8.35 -16.62
CA THR A 45 -8.13 -7.48 -17.60
C THR A 45 -7.15 -7.08 -18.71
N GLU A 46 -7.65 -6.87 -19.93
CA GLU A 46 -6.82 -6.40 -21.06
C GLU A 46 -5.95 -5.17 -20.75
N PRO A 47 -6.46 -4.12 -20.05
CA PRO A 47 -5.63 -2.99 -19.65
C PRO A 47 -4.48 -3.38 -18.71
N ASP A 48 -4.71 -4.29 -17.76
CA ASP A 48 -3.70 -4.79 -16.83
C ASP A 48 -2.64 -5.60 -17.56
N GLU A 49 -3.05 -6.54 -18.41
CA GLU A 49 -2.12 -7.33 -19.22
C GLU A 49 -1.30 -6.44 -20.15
N LYS A 50 -1.90 -5.42 -20.75
CA LYS A 50 -1.19 -4.43 -21.56
C LYS A 50 -0.18 -3.64 -20.74
N ALA A 51 -0.51 -3.27 -19.50
CA ALA A 51 0.43 -2.62 -18.59
C ALA A 51 1.60 -3.55 -18.24
N LEU A 52 1.33 -4.82 -17.93
CA LEU A 52 2.36 -5.83 -17.67
C LEU A 52 3.28 -6.05 -18.88
N ARG A 53 2.72 -6.18 -20.09
CA ARG A 53 3.50 -6.28 -21.34
C ARG A 53 4.43 -5.08 -21.52
N LYS A 54 3.96 -3.87 -21.23
CA LYS A 54 4.80 -2.67 -21.28
C LYS A 54 5.88 -2.68 -20.20
N SER A 55 5.57 -3.05 -18.97
CA SER A 55 6.55 -3.11 -17.88
C SER A 55 7.68 -4.09 -18.18
N ARG A 56 7.40 -5.23 -18.82
CA ARG A 56 8.44 -6.17 -19.29
C ARG A 56 9.42 -5.55 -20.29
N VAL A 57 8.95 -4.63 -21.13
CA VAL A 57 9.79 -3.99 -22.16
C VAL A 57 10.52 -2.77 -21.61
N TRP A 58 9.89 -1.98 -20.75
CA TRP A 58 10.44 -0.68 -20.34
C TRP A 58 11.09 -0.72 -18.95
N VAL A 59 10.48 -1.45 -18.00
CA VAL A 59 10.86 -1.43 -16.58
C VAL A 59 11.85 -2.55 -16.25
N GLU A 60 11.61 -3.78 -16.72
CA GLU A 60 12.49 -4.91 -16.42
C GLU A 60 13.94 -4.70 -16.92
N PRO A 61 14.19 -4.17 -18.13
CA PRO A 61 15.55 -3.90 -18.59
C PRO A 61 16.25 -2.80 -17.79
N LEU A 62 15.51 -1.82 -17.28
CA LEU A 62 16.03 -0.80 -16.37
C LEU A 62 16.55 -1.43 -15.08
N PHE A 63 15.78 -2.35 -14.49
CA PHE A 63 16.22 -3.06 -13.30
C PHE A 63 17.36 -4.04 -13.57
N ALA A 64 17.37 -4.72 -14.73
CA ALA A 64 18.47 -5.58 -15.13
C ALA A 64 19.78 -4.78 -15.28
N GLU A 65 19.71 -3.64 -15.97
CA GLU A 65 20.85 -2.73 -16.13
C GLU A 65 21.37 -2.22 -14.77
N ALA A 66 20.45 -1.83 -13.87
CA ALA A 66 20.80 -1.37 -12.53
C ALA A 66 21.57 -2.42 -11.72
N LYS A 67 21.17 -3.70 -11.82
CA LYS A 67 21.83 -4.81 -11.12
C LYS A 67 23.19 -5.15 -11.72
N GLU A 68 23.25 -5.34 -13.03
CA GLU A 68 24.44 -5.86 -13.71
C GLU A 68 25.53 -4.78 -13.88
N TRP A 69 25.16 -3.59 -14.34
CA TRP A 69 26.11 -2.56 -14.77
C TRP A 69 26.35 -1.48 -13.72
N HIS A 70 25.36 -1.20 -12.87
CA HIS A 70 25.43 -0.14 -11.86
C HIS A 70 25.63 -0.67 -10.44
N GLY A 71 25.72 -2.00 -10.28
CA GLY A 71 26.01 -2.65 -9.00
C GLY A 71 24.97 -2.38 -7.92
N MET A 72 23.69 -2.31 -8.28
CA MET A 72 22.60 -2.15 -7.33
C MET A 72 22.58 -3.31 -6.32
N PHE A 73 22.27 -3.01 -5.05
CA PHE A 73 22.27 -3.89 -3.87
C PHE A 73 23.63 -4.07 -3.16
N ARG A 74 24.54 -3.10 -3.28
CA ARG A 74 25.81 -3.10 -2.54
C ARG A 74 25.66 -2.74 -1.08
N PHE A 75 24.80 -1.78 -0.75
CA PHE A 75 24.67 -1.31 0.63
C PHE A 75 23.62 -2.08 1.43
N ARG A 76 23.81 -2.06 2.75
CA ARG A 76 22.88 -2.59 3.74
C ARG A 76 22.36 -1.43 4.59
N ARG A 77 21.14 -1.61 5.14
CA ARG A 77 20.33 -0.62 5.89
C ARG A 77 19.56 0.36 5.00
N LEU A 78 18.29 0.60 5.35
CA LEU A 78 17.29 1.30 4.54
C LEU A 78 17.79 2.66 4.00
N ARG A 79 18.37 3.51 4.85
CA ARG A 79 18.86 4.83 4.44
C ARG A 79 19.92 4.74 3.33
N LYS A 80 20.83 3.76 3.40
CA LYS A 80 21.90 3.60 2.41
C LYS A 80 21.36 3.00 1.10
N VAL A 81 20.47 2.00 1.20
CA VAL A 81 19.81 1.39 0.04
C VAL A 81 18.97 2.42 -0.73
N ASN A 82 18.26 3.30 -0.01
CA ASN A 82 17.48 4.38 -0.65
C ASN A 82 18.39 5.36 -1.41
N GLY A 83 19.53 5.73 -0.84
CA GLY A 83 20.52 6.59 -1.51
C GLY A 83 21.12 5.92 -2.74
N GLU A 84 21.46 4.64 -2.64
CA GLU A 84 21.95 3.83 -3.76
C GLU A 84 20.95 3.76 -4.91
N ALA A 85 19.70 3.40 -4.60
CA ALA A 85 18.63 3.32 -5.59
C ALA A 85 18.41 4.67 -6.29
N LEU A 86 18.44 5.78 -5.54
CA LEU A 86 18.29 7.12 -6.11
C LEU A 86 19.45 7.50 -7.04
N LEU A 87 20.69 7.21 -6.64
CA LEU A 87 21.89 7.50 -7.46
C LEU A 87 21.90 6.65 -8.74
N VAL A 88 21.58 5.37 -8.65
CA VAL A 88 21.49 4.47 -9.81
C VAL A 88 20.41 4.95 -10.78
N ALA A 89 19.21 5.27 -10.27
CA ALA A 89 18.12 5.80 -11.10
C ALA A 89 18.49 7.13 -11.77
N ALA A 90 19.15 8.05 -11.03
CA ALA A 90 19.62 9.31 -11.58
C ALA A 90 20.64 9.09 -12.71
N GLY A 91 21.62 8.20 -12.52
CA GLY A 91 22.59 7.84 -13.56
C GLY A 91 21.93 7.24 -14.80
N GLN A 92 20.96 6.35 -14.61
CA GLN A 92 20.18 5.76 -15.71
C GLN A 92 19.35 6.78 -16.48
N ASN A 93 18.79 7.78 -15.79
CA ASN A 93 18.05 8.87 -16.41
C ASN A 93 18.96 9.78 -17.23
N VAL A 94 20.13 10.17 -16.68
CA VAL A 94 21.13 10.97 -17.39
C VAL A 94 21.63 10.24 -18.63
N LYS A 95 21.98 8.95 -18.52
CA LYS A 95 22.39 8.11 -19.66
C LYS A 95 21.36 8.13 -20.79
N ARG A 96 20.07 8.01 -20.46
CA ARG A 96 18.97 8.08 -21.45
C ARG A 96 18.84 9.47 -22.05
N LEU A 97 18.88 10.52 -21.23
CA LEU A 97 18.83 11.91 -21.71
C LEU A 97 19.93 12.18 -22.74
N LEU A 98 21.16 11.74 -22.46
CA LEU A 98 22.28 11.88 -23.40
C LEU A 98 22.09 11.04 -24.67
N THR A 99 21.50 9.85 -24.57
CA THR A 99 21.21 8.97 -25.73
C THR A 99 20.16 9.57 -26.67
N PHE A 100 19.17 10.30 -26.14
CA PHE A 100 18.15 10.99 -26.96
C PHE A 100 18.72 12.19 -27.76
N GLY A 101 19.90 12.71 -27.41
CA GLY A 101 20.55 13.82 -28.10
C GLY A 101 19.76 15.14 -28.03
N GLY A 102 20.08 16.09 -28.91
CA GLY A 102 19.40 17.40 -28.99
C GLY A 102 17.98 17.37 -29.56
N ARG A 103 17.47 16.19 -29.96
CA ARG A 103 16.04 16.04 -30.25
C ARG A 103 15.31 15.97 -28.92
N GLY A 104 14.82 17.13 -28.49
CA GLY A 104 13.91 17.21 -27.35
C GLY A 104 12.74 16.23 -27.48
N PRO A 105 12.07 15.88 -26.38
CA PRO A 105 10.93 14.95 -26.44
C PRO A 105 9.93 15.44 -27.48
N GLY A 106 9.69 14.64 -28.53
CA GLY A 106 8.89 15.08 -29.70
C GLY A 106 7.45 15.49 -29.37
N LYS A 107 6.98 15.15 -28.17
CA LYS A 107 5.79 15.69 -27.50
C LYS A 107 6.09 15.76 -26.00
N ALA A 108 5.69 16.83 -25.33
CA ALA A 108 5.66 16.83 -23.86
C ALA A 108 4.85 15.60 -23.41
N THR A 109 5.46 14.75 -22.59
CA THR A 109 4.74 13.65 -21.96
C THR A 109 3.51 14.25 -21.29
N GLN A 110 2.31 13.81 -21.67
CA GLN A 110 1.14 14.17 -20.91
C GLN A 110 1.34 13.60 -19.50
N VAL A 111 1.73 14.47 -18.58
CA VAL A 111 2.06 14.19 -17.17
C VAL A 111 0.82 13.72 -16.37
N ALA A 112 -0.24 13.27 -17.06
CA ALA A 112 -1.39 12.63 -16.46
C ALA A 112 -0.99 11.34 -15.71
N ALA A 113 0.07 10.64 -16.14
CA ALA A 113 0.59 9.45 -15.46
C ALA A 113 1.33 9.75 -14.15
N LEU A 114 1.80 10.98 -13.93
CA LEU A 114 2.35 11.44 -12.65
C LEU A 114 1.31 12.17 -11.79
N ARG A 115 0.05 12.31 -12.26
CA ARG A 115 -1.01 12.74 -11.35
C ARG A 115 -1.11 11.65 -10.29
N PRO A 116 -0.95 11.98 -9.00
CA PRO A 116 -1.28 11.02 -7.96
C PRO A 116 -2.71 10.55 -8.25
N PRO A 117 -2.99 9.24 -8.16
CA PRO A 117 -4.36 8.77 -8.24
C PRO A 117 -5.18 9.64 -7.28
N GLY A 118 -6.36 10.08 -7.74
CA GLY A 118 -7.25 10.86 -6.90
C GLY A 118 -7.36 10.18 -5.54
N PRO A 119 -7.44 10.94 -4.43
CA PRO A 119 -7.46 10.37 -3.10
C PRO A 119 -8.49 9.23 -3.08
N PRO A 120 -8.14 8.07 -2.51
CA PRO A 120 -9.10 6.98 -2.41
C PRO A 120 -10.38 7.56 -1.78
N PRO A 121 -11.57 7.18 -2.25
CA PRO A 121 -12.81 7.64 -1.64
C PRO A 121 -12.65 7.41 -0.14
N THR A 122 -12.77 8.48 0.64
CA THR A 122 -12.74 8.40 2.09
C THR A 122 -13.95 7.58 2.49
N HIS A 123 -13.76 6.27 2.60
CA HIS A 123 -14.65 5.46 3.38
C HIS A 123 -14.69 6.16 4.74
N PRO A 124 -15.88 6.51 5.26
CA PRO A 124 -15.96 7.03 6.59
C PRO A 124 -15.30 5.97 7.47
N ILE A 125 -14.10 6.29 7.96
CA ILE A 125 -13.56 5.61 9.12
C ILE A 125 -14.72 5.66 10.10
N ILE A 126 -15.22 4.50 10.51
CA ILE A 126 -16.18 4.41 11.60
C ILE A 126 -15.41 4.88 12.85
N LEU A 127 -15.26 6.19 12.97
CA LEU A 127 -14.93 6.94 14.16
C LEU A 127 -16.23 7.56 14.72
N ALA A 128 -17.37 6.95 14.37
CA ALA A 128 -18.70 7.41 14.72
C ALA A 128 -19.55 6.24 15.24
N ALA A 129 -19.08 5.59 16.31
CA ALA A 129 -19.91 4.80 17.23
C ALA A 129 -19.07 4.40 18.45
N GLY A 130 -18.75 5.35 19.34
CA GLY A 130 -18.04 4.96 20.57
C GLY A 130 -17.74 6.04 21.61
N ILE A 131 -17.81 7.33 21.28
CA ILE A 131 -17.40 8.38 22.25
C ILE A 131 -18.57 9.18 22.83
N THR A 132 -19.80 9.04 22.31
CA THR A 132 -20.94 9.84 22.81
C THR A 132 -21.64 9.23 24.04
N VAL A 133 -21.51 7.93 24.31
CA VAL A 133 -22.20 7.29 25.45
C VAL A 133 -21.53 7.59 26.79
N VAL A 134 -20.19 7.76 26.82
CA VAL A 134 -19.46 7.95 28.08
C VAL A 134 -19.65 9.36 28.66
N ARG A 135 -19.97 10.38 27.85
CA ARG A 135 -20.22 11.74 28.37
C ARG A 135 -21.59 11.94 29.01
N LYS A 136 -22.60 11.14 28.65
CA LYS A 136 -23.95 11.32 29.21
C LYS A 136 -24.09 10.69 30.60
N HIS A 137 -23.35 9.62 30.90
CA HIS A 137 -23.38 8.98 32.22
C HIS A 137 -22.52 9.69 33.29
N LEU A 138 -21.45 10.41 32.90
CA LEU A 138 -20.72 11.22 33.89
C LEU A 138 -21.46 12.49 34.33
N ALA A 139 -22.32 13.05 33.48
CA ALA A 139 -23.12 14.23 33.82
C ALA A 139 -24.29 13.91 34.78
N GLN A 140 -24.78 12.67 34.80
CA GLN A 140 -25.90 12.26 35.67
C GLN A 140 -25.44 11.89 37.09
N ASN A 141 -24.21 11.42 37.27
CA ASN A 141 -23.69 11.06 38.60
C ASN A 141 -23.17 12.24 39.42
N VAL A 142 -22.80 13.37 38.80
CA VAL A 142 -22.37 14.57 39.54
C VAL A 142 -23.56 15.35 40.13
N SER A 143 -24.76 15.21 39.54
CA SER A 143 -25.99 15.84 40.05
C SER A 143 -26.64 15.09 41.21
N GLN A 144 -26.23 13.84 41.50
CA GLN A 144 -26.78 13.02 42.58
C GLN A 144 -25.90 13.00 43.85
N GLN A 145 -24.76 13.71 43.86
CA GLN A 145 -23.88 13.84 45.04
C GLN A 145 -23.77 15.28 45.57
N ALA A 146 -24.65 16.18 45.12
CA ALA A 146 -24.83 17.51 45.70
C ALA A 146 -26.29 17.67 46.13
N GLY A 147 -26.65 16.95 47.19
CA GLY A 147 -27.93 16.99 47.89
C GLY A 147 -27.79 16.31 49.24
#